data_AF-A0A2V7RLA7-F1
#
_entry.id   AF-A0A2V7RLA7-F1
#
_cell.length_a   1.000
_cell.length_b   1.000
_cell.length_c   1.000
_cell.angle_alpha   90.00
_cell.angle_beta   90.00
_cell.angle_gamma   90.00
#
_symmetry.space_group_name_H-M   'P 1'
#
loop_
_entity.id
_entity.type
_entity.pdbx_description
1 polymer ?
#
loop_
_entity_poly.entity_id
_entity_poly.type
_entity_poly.pdbx_seq_one_letter_code
_entity_poly.pdbx_strand_id
1 'polypeptide(L)'
;MPVILHVPPGGALLIFPLLITWASDIGAFFVGRAFGKRKLMPSVSPGKTVAGAIGALVVTVIVGWLYTRFVLAPTTQLAFVRGGVFIFGFLVSVAAQVGDLAESLLKREAGMKDSSHIIPGHGGVLDRFDSLLFVLPVSYVLFNMLLVWAPTR
;
A
#
# COMPACT_ATOMS: atom_id res chain seq x y z
N MET A 1 -4.57 -26.12 15.63
CA MET A 1 -5.09 -26.16 14.25
C MET A 1 -5.03 -24.75 13.70
N PRO A 2 -4.25 -24.46 12.64
CA PRO A 2 -4.34 -23.15 12.01
C PRO A 2 -5.69 -23.05 11.30
N VAL A 3 -6.43 -21.99 11.59
CA VAL A 3 -7.67 -21.65 10.89
C VAL A 3 -7.27 -21.27 9.46
N ILE A 4 -7.36 -22.23 8.53
CA ILE A 4 -7.21 -21.97 7.10
C ILE A 4 -8.54 -21.38 6.65
N LEU A 5 -8.64 -20.05 6.67
CA LEU A 5 -9.69 -19.35 5.95
C LEU A 5 -9.58 -19.76 4.47
N HIS A 6 -10.58 -20.48 3.95
CA HIS A 6 -10.70 -20.78 2.53
C HIS A 6 -11.07 -19.48 1.79
N VAL A 7 -10.14 -18.54 1.71
CA VAL A 7 -10.29 -17.37 0.86
C VAL A 7 -10.19 -17.89 -0.58
N PRO A 8 -11.18 -17.64 -1.46
CA PRO A 8 -11.05 -18.01 -2.86
C PRO A 8 -9.74 -17.41 -3.41
N PRO A 9 -9.03 -18.08 -4.34
CA PRO A 9 -7.74 -17.59 -4.82
C PRO A 9 -7.74 -16.12 -5.28
N GLY A 10 -8.84 -15.69 -5.89
CA GLY A 10 -9.05 -14.29 -6.27
C GLY A 10 -9.22 -13.33 -5.07
N GLY A 11 -9.85 -13.77 -3.98
CA GLY A 11 -10.01 -12.95 -2.77
C GLY A 11 -8.67 -12.65 -2.08
N ALA A 12 -7.74 -13.61 -2.06
CA ALA A 12 -6.40 -13.38 -1.52
C ALA A 12 -5.63 -12.34 -2.37
N LEU A 13 -5.71 -12.44 -3.69
CA LEU A 13 -5.09 -11.48 -4.60
C LEU A 13 -5.70 -10.07 -4.50
N LEU A 14 -7.01 -9.98 -4.24
CA LEU A 14 -7.70 -8.70 -4.04
C LEU A 14 -7.36 -8.06 -2.70
N ILE A 15 -7.39 -8.80 -1.60
CA ILE A 15 -7.13 -8.26 -0.24
C ILE A 15 -5.69 -7.77 -0.11
N PHE A 16 -4.76 -8.41 -0.82
CA PHE A 16 -3.35 -8.15 -0.66
C PHE A 16 -2.93 -6.67 -0.89
N PRO A 17 -3.26 -6.02 -2.02
CA PRO A 17 -2.95 -4.60 -2.23
C PRO A 17 -3.65 -3.67 -1.25
N LEU A 18 -4.88 -3.98 -0.80
CA LEU A 18 -5.56 -3.18 0.23
C LEU A 18 -4.79 -3.23 1.56
N LEU A 19 -4.45 -4.44 2.01
CA LEU A 19 -3.72 -4.65 3.25
C LEU A 19 -2.37 -3.92 3.24
N ILE A 20 -1.63 -4.03 2.13
CA ILE A 20 -0.34 -3.36 2.00
C ILE A 20 -0.50 -1.84 2.00
N THR A 21 -1.53 -1.30 1.35
CA THR A 21 -1.78 0.15 1.36
C THR A 21 -2.00 0.65 2.78
N TRP A 22 -2.85 -0.02 3.57
CA TRP A 22 -3.06 0.33 4.96
C TRP A 22 -1.81 0.17 5.82
N ALA A 23 -1.03 -0.89 5.59
CA ALA A 23 0.25 -1.08 6.26
C ALA A 23 1.25 0.03 5.93
N SER A 24 1.28 0.49 4.67
CA SER A 24 2.09 1.61 4.20
C SER A 24 1.70 2.89 4.96
N ASP A 25 0.41 3.20 5.07
CA ASP A 25 -0.07 4.40 5.79
C ASP A 25 0.28 4.37 7.28
N ILE A 26 0.11 3.20 7.92
CA ILE A 26 0.50 2.98 9.31
C ILE A 26 2.01 3.19 9.47
N GLY A 27 2.82 2.59 8.60
CA GLY A 27 4.27 2.74 8.61
C GLY A 27 4.69 4.20 8.42
N ALA A 28 4.09 4.89 7.46
CA ALA A 28 4.32 6.31 7.19
C ALA A 28 4.02 7.17 8.41
N PHE A 29 2.87 6.93 9.05
CA PHE A 29 2.41 7.67 10.20
C PHE A 29 3.31 7.48 11.42
N PHE A 30 3.56 6.24 11.84
CA PHE A 30 4.32 5.97 13.06
C PHE A 30 5.79 6.36 12.92
N VAL A 31 6.44 5.99 11.82
CA VAL A 31 7.85 6.33 11.59
C VAL A 31 8.01 7.82 11.33
N GLY A 32 7.08 8.43 10.57
CA GLY A 32 7.05 9.86 10.34
C GLY A 32 6.85 10.66 11.62
N ARG A 33 6.00 10.19 12.54
CA ARG A 33 5.78 10.84 13.83
C ARG A 33 6.99 10.71 14.76
N ALA A 34 7.63 9.55 14.79
CA ALA A 34 8.77 9.30 15.68
C ALA A 34 10.08 9.94 15.20
N PHE A 35 10.33 9.94 13.88
CA PHE A 35 11.64 10.29 13.30
C PHE A 35 11.57 11.40 12.23
N GLY A 36 10.38 11.92 11.92
CA GLY A 36 10.15 12.85 10.82
C GLY A 36 10.66 14.27 11.05
N LYS A 37 11.96 14.47 10.84
CA LYS A 37 12.60 15.81 10.87
C LYS A 37 12.53 16.52 9.51
N ARG A 38 12.80 15.79 8.43
CA ARG A 38 12.81 16.33 7.06
C ARG A 38 11.46 16.10 6.39
N LYS A 39 10.80 17.19 6.00
CA LYS A 39 9.54 17.16 5.24
C LYS A 39 9.77 16.63 3.83
N LEU A 40 8.80 15.87 3.31
CA LEU A 40 8.87 15.29 1.96
C LEU A 40 8.50 16.34 0.92
N MET A 41 7.31 16.95 1.05
CA MET A 41 6.82 17.95 0.11
C MET A 41 5.97 19.02 0.82
N PRO A 42 6.61 20.03 1.47
CA PRO A 42 5.93 20.98 2.37
C PRO A 42 4.80 21.79 1.73
N SER A 43 4.96 22.19 0.47
CA SER A 43 4.00 23.02 -0.27
C SER A 43 2.68 22.29 -0.55
N VAL A 44 2.71 20.96 -0.57
CA VAL A 44 1.57 20.10 -0.94
C VAL A 44 0.99 19.45 0.30
N SER A 45 1.85 18.75 1.05
CA SER A 45 1.49 18.00 2.24
C SER A 45 2.52 18.24 3.36
N PRO A 46 2.28 19.24 4.23
CA PRO A 46 3.21 19.59 5.31
C PRO A 46 3.36 18.49 6.38
N GLY A 47 2.44 17.52 6.42
CA GLY A 47 2.50 16.37 7.33
C GLY A 47 3.51 15.29 6.91
N LYS A 48 3.78 15.15 5.60
CA LYS A 48 4.62 14.05 5.09
C LYS A 48 6.10 14.31 5.31
N THR A 49 6.81 13.25 5.68
CA THR A 49 8.25 13.31 5.99
C THR A 49 9.00 12.22 5.25
N VAL A 50 10.30 12.45 4.97
CA VAL A 50 11.16 11.45 4.32
C VAL A 50 11.30 10.21 5.19
N ALA A 51 11.38 10.37 6.52
CA ALA A 51 11.39 9.24 7.45
C ALA A 51 10.09 8.42 7.36
N GLY A 52 8.94 9.10 7.26
CA GLY A 52 7.65 8.44 7.02
C GLY A 52 7.65 7.65 5.72
N ALA A 53 8.11 8.23 4.60
CA ALA A 53 8.23 7.54 3.31
C ALA A 53 9.07 6.26 3.38
N ILE A 54 10.21 6.31 4.08
CA ILE A 54 11.06 5.14 4.30
C ILE A 54 10.36 4.11 5.20
N GLY A 55 9.68 4.57 6.26
CA GLY A 55 8.89 3.71 7.13
C GLY A 55 7.77 2.98 6.39
N ALA A 56 7.05 3.69 5.52
CA ALA A 56 6.02 3.14 4.65
C ALA A 56 6.56 2.01 3.78
N LEU A 57 7.72 2.24 3.14
CA LEU A 57 8.40 1.25 2.31
C LEU A 57 8.81 0.01 3.09
N VAL A 58 9.48 0.18 4.23
CA VAL A 58 9.96 -0.94 5.06
C VAL A 58 8.78 -1.78 5.56
N VAL A 59 7.74 -1.14 6.09
CA VAL A 59 6.55 -1.84 6.59
C VAL A 59 5.83 -2.57 5.45
N THR A 60 5.69 -1.93 4.28
CA THR A 60 5.10 -2.55 3.09
C THR A 60 5.82 -3.83 2.67
N VAL A 61 7.15 -3.80 2.61
CA VAL A 61 7.96 -4.96 2.24
C VAL A 61 7.82 -6.09 3.28
N ILE A 62 7.86 -5.76 4.56
CA ILE A 62 7.72 -6.74 5.65
C ILE A 62 6.33 -7.39 5.60
N VAL A 63 5.27 -6.59 5.53
CA VAL A 63 3.88 -7.10 5.45
C VAL A 63 3.67 -7.88 4.16
N GLY A 64 4.23 -7.44 3.03
CA GLY A 64 4.20 -8.15 1.76
C GLY A 64 4.83 -9.54 1.84
N TRP A 65 6.00 -9.63 2.47
CA TRP A 65 6.67 -10.90 2.71
C TRP A 65 5.88 -11.83 3.63
N LEU A 66 5.36 -11.30 4.75
CA LEU A 66 4.54 -12.07 5.70
C LEU A 66 3.26 -12.59 5.02
N TYR A 67 2.54 -11.72 4.31
CA TYR A 67 1.31 -12.09 3.62
C TYR A 67 1.57 -13.17 2.56
N THR A 68 2.65 -13.02 1.77
CA THR A 68 3.03 -14.03 0.79
C THR A 68 3.24 -15.40 1.44
N ARG A 69 3.96 -15.42 2.57
CA ARG A 69 4.34 -16.65 3.27
C ARG A 69 3.16 -17.34 3.97
N PHE A 70 2.28 -16.57 4.60
CA PHE A 70 1.25 -17.10 5.49
C PHE A 70 -0.15 -17.13 4.89
N VAL A 71 -0.41 -16.36 3.83
CA VAL A 71 -1.74 -16.25 3.20
C VAL A 71 -1.69 -16.65 1.74
N LEU A 72 -0.87 -15.99 0.92
CA LEU A 72 -0.90 -16.19 -0.54
C LEU A 72 -0.50 -17.62 -0.93
N ALA A 73 0.67 -18.08 -0.52
CA ALA A 73 1.18 -19.41 -0.92
C ALA A 73 0.30 -20.57 -0.41
N PRO A 74 -0.16 -20.60 0.87
CA PRO A 74 -1.03 -21.68 1.35
C PRO A 74 -2.41 -21.71 0.70
N THR A 75 -2.93 -20.56 0.27
CA THR A 75 -4.34 -20.44 -0.17
C THR A 75 -4.49 -20.49 -1.70
N THR A 76 -3.45 -20.10 -2.44
CA THR A 76 -3.54 -19.90 -3.90
C THR A 76 -2.59 -20.77 -4.71
N GLN A 77 -1.63 -21.46 -4.06
CA GLN A 77 -0.50 -22.13 -4.72
C GLN A 77 0.34 -21.19 -5.61
N LEU A 78 0.23 -19.86 -5.44
CA LEU A 78 1.07 -18.87 -6.11
C LEU A 78 2.23 -18.46 -5.20
N ALA A 79 3.36 -18.15 -5.82
CA ALA A 79 4.53 -17.58 -5.16
C ALA A 79 5.13 -16.47 -6.02
N PHE A 80 5.81 -15.52 -5.39
CA PHE A 80 6.65 -14.58 -6.13
C PHE A 80 7.90 -15.27 -6.65
N VAL A 81 8.37 -14.84 -7.83
CA VAL A 81 9.74 -15.15 -8.30
C VAL A 81 10.79 -14.74 -7.26
N ARG A 82 12.01 -15.29 -7.35
CA ARG A 82 13.11 -14.92 -6.43
C ARG A 82 13.30 -13.40 -6.42
N GLY A 83 13.13 -12.80 -5.23
CA GLY A 83 13.22 -11.34 -5.06
C GLY A 83 11.97 -10.55 -5.46
N GLY A 84 10.99 -11.16 -6.13
CA GLY A 84 9.80 -10.50 -6.66
C GLY A 84 8.96 -9.80 -5.60
N VAL A 85 8.88 -10.34 -4.38
CA VAL A 85 8.14 -9.70 -3.28
C VAL A 85 8.76 -8.36 -2.84
N PHE A 86 10.08 -8.20 -2.95
CA PHE A 86 10.75 -6.94 -2.64
C PHE A 86 10.49 -5.89 -3.71
N ILE A 87 10.54 -6.29 -4.99
CA ILE A 87 10.19 -5.44 -6.14
C ILE A 87 8.73 -5.00 -6.02
N PHE A 88 7.84 -5.94 -5.71
CA PHE A 88 6.43 -5.68 -5.49
C PHE A 88 6.22 -4.67 -4.36
N GLY A 89 6.77 -4.93 -3.17
CA GLY A 89 6.63 -4.03 -2.03
C GLY A 89 7.20 -2.63 -2.30
N PHE A 90 8.34 -2.54 -2.98
CA PHE A 90 8.93 -1.26 -3.35
C PHE A 90 8.02 -0.45 -4.28
N LEU A 91 7.61 -1.03 -5.40
CA LEU A 91 6.80 -0.33 -6.41
C LEU A 91 5.41 0.01 -5.89
N VAL A 92 4.78 -0.87 -5.11
CA VAL A 92 3.48 -0.60 -4.49
C VAL A 92 3.57 0.51 -3.45
N SER A 93 4.62 0.52 -2.62
CA SER A 93 4.80 1.62 -1.65
C SER A 93 5.01 2.98 -2.35
N VAL A 94 5.75 2.99 -3.45
CA VAL A 94 5.90 4.21 -4.28
C VAL A 94 4.56 4.62 -4.88
N ALA A 95 3.79 3.68 -5.45
CA ALA A 95 2.49 3.96 -6.04
C ALA A 95 1.50 4.52 -5.01
N ALA A 96 1.45 3.96 -3.79
CA ALA A 96 0.62 4.46 -2.70
C ALA A 96 0.98 5.91 -2.35
N GLN A 97 2.27 6.18 -2.13
CA GLN A 97 2.73 7.53 -1.78
C GLN A 97 2.47 8.55 -2.90
N VAL A 98 2.63 8.14 -4.16
CA VAL A 98 2.31 8.97 -5.33
C VAL A 98 0.81 9.27 -5.38
N GLY A 99 -0.06 8.29 -5.15
CA GLY A 99 -1.51 8.50 -5.16
C GLY A 99 -1.97 9.53 -4.12
N ASP A 100 -1.54 9.37 -2.88
CA ASP A 100 -1.84 10.31 -1.79
C ASP A 100 -1.22 11.71 -2.06
N LEU A 101 -0.03 11.79 -2.66
CA LEU A 101 0.54 13.08 -3.08
C LEU A 101 -0.22 13.73 -4.25
N ALA A 102 -0.67 12.95 -5.23
CA ALA A 102 -1.44 13.44 -6.36
C ALA A 102 -2.79 14.00 -5.90
N GLU A 103 -3.47 13.31 -4.99
CA GLU A 103 -4.71 13.81 -4.40
C GLU A 103 -4.46 15.06 -3.55
N SER A 104 -3.39 15.08 -2.75
CA SER A 104 -2.97 16.27 -2.01
C SER A 104 -2.68 17.46 -2.94
N LEU A 105 -2.11 17.24 -4.12
CA LEU A 105 -1.87 18.28 -5.14
C LEU A 105 -3.20 18.82 -5.69
N LEU A 106 -4.10 17.94 -6.13
CA LEU A 106 -5.41 18.31 -6.65
C LEU A 106 -6.21 19.16 -5.66
N LYS A 107 -6.16 18.81 -4.37
CA LYS A 107 -6.82 19.60 -3.31
C LYS A 107 -6.25 21.01 -3.23
N ARG A 108 -4.92 21.18 -3.33
CA ARG A 108 -4.28 22.51 -3.30
C ARG A 108 -4.60 23.36 -4.52
N GLU A 109 -4.63 22.75 -5.71
CA GLU A 109 -5.04 23.45 -6.94
C GLU A 109 -6.51 23.88 -6.89
N ALA A 110 -7.38 23.07 -6.28
CA ALA A 110 -8.78 23.43 -6.05
C ALA A 110 -8.98 24.47 -4.93
N GLY A 111 -7.92 24.91 -4.25
CA GLY A 111 -8.03 25.81 -3.08
C GLY A 111 -8.70 25.17 -1.87
N MET A 112 -8.80 23.84 -1.84
CA MET A 112 -9.47 23.07 -0.80
C MET A 112 -8.47 22.28 0.05
N LYS A 113 -8.88 21.92 1.26
CA LYS A 113 -8.08 21.06 2.13
C LYS A 113 -8.50 19.59 2.06
N ASP A 114 -9.80 19.35 2.09
CA ASP A 114 -10.43 18.03 2.09
C ASP A 114 -11.25 17.87 0.80
N SER A 115 -11.39 16.65 0.29
CA SER A 115 -12.09 16.40 -0.98
C SER A 115 -13.61 16.60 -0.89
N SER A 116 -14.19 16.33 0.29
CA SER A 116 -15.57 16.68 0.67
C SER A 116 -15.77 16.51 2.17
N HIS A 117 -16.98 16.75 2.67
CA HIS A 117 -17.38 16.52 4.07
C HIS A 117 -18.41 15.39 4.22
N ILE A 118 -18.45 14.46 3.25
CA ILE A 118 -19.46 13.39 3.20
C ILE A 118 -19.28 12.40 4.37
N ILE A 119 -18.05 12.17 4.83
CA ILE A 119 -17.77 11.28 5.96
C ILE A 119 -17.42 12.13 7.18
N PRO A 120 -18.31 12.21 8.19
CA PRO A 120 -18.06 13.02 9.39
C PRO A 120 -16.72 12.68 10.05
N GLY A 121 -15.86 13.68 10.19
CA GLY A 121 -14.52 13.55 10.80
C GLY A 121 -13.46 12.83 9.95
N HIS A 122 -13.80 12.37 8.73
CA HIS A 122 -12.91 11.55 7.90
C HIS A 122 -12.63 12.15 6.51
N GLY A 123 -13.25 13.29 6.18
CA GLY A 123 -13.10 13.95 4.88
C GLY A 123 -14.06 13.37 3.84
N GLY A 124 -13.59 13.29 2.60
CA GLY A 124 -14.36 12.72 1.51
C GLY A 124 -14.02 11.27 1.21
N VAL A 125 -14.81 10.68 0.32
CA VAL A 125 -14.57 9.33 -0.18
C VAL A 125 -13.22 9.27 -0.91
N LEU A 126 -12.85 10.32 -1.65
CA LEU A 126 -11.60 10.35 -2.41
C LEU A 126 -10.36 10.29 -1.51
N ASP A 127 -10.40 10.91 -0.32
CA ASP A 127 -9.34 10.86 0.69
C ASP A 127 -9.09 9.43 1.24
N ARG A 128 -9.96 8.46 0.89
CA ARG A 128 -9.83 7.04 1.30
C ARG A 128 -9.39 6.12 0.19
N PHE A 129 -9.52 6.56 -1.06
CA PHE A 129 -9.20 5.77 -2.24
C PHE A 129 -8.01 6.34 -3.04
N ASP A 130 -7.53 7.53 -2.71
CA ASP A 130 -6.39 8.22 -3.34
C ASP A 130 -5.19 7.31 -3.66
N SER A 131 -4.68 6.60 -2.66
CA SER A 131 -3.57 5.66 -2.80
C SER A 131 -3.99 4.41 -3.56
N LEU A 132 -5.20 3.90 -3.30
CA LEU A 132 -5.72 2.69 -3.92
C LEU A 132 -5.91 2.83 -5.44
N LEU A 133 -6.27 4.02 -5.92
CA LEU A 133 -6.41 4.31 -7.35
C LEU A 133 -5.11 4.06 -8.12
N PHE A 134 -3.95 4.24 -7.48
CA PHE A 134 -2.64 3.94 -8.06
C PHE A 134 -2.15 2.54 -7.70
N VAL A 135 -2.37 2.09 -6.47
CA VAL A 135 -1.88 0.78 -6.00
C VAL A 135 -2.55 -0.37 -6.75
N LEU A 136 -3.86 -0.32 -7.00
CA LEU A 136 -4.58 -1.42 -7.64
C LEU A 136 -4.08 -1.74 -9.06
N PRO A 137 -4.00 -0.78 -10.01
CA PRO A 137 -3.50 -1.07 -11.36
C PRO A 137 -2.02 -1.50 -11.35
N VAL A 138 -1.19 -0.86 -10.50
CA VAL A 138 0.22 -1.26 -10.35
C VAL A 138 0.33 -2.69 -9.83
N SER A 139 -0.44 -3.04 -8.80
CA SER A 139 -0.44 -4.37 -8.22
C SER A 139 -0.89 -5.43 -9.22
N TYR A 140 -1.91 -5.13 -10.04
CA TYR A 140 -2.37 -6.03 -11.09
C TYR A 140 -1.26 -6.36 -12.11
N VAL A 141 -0.58 -5.32 -12.62
CA VAL A 141 0.54 -5.51 -13.56
C VAL A 141 1.66 -6.32 -12.92
N LEU A 142 2.02 -6.00 -11.68
CA LEU A 142 3.09 -6.69 -10.97
C LEU A 142 2.74 -8.13 -10.62
N PHE A 143 1.48 -8.44 -10.30
CA PHE A 143 1.05 -9.82 -10.10
C PHE A 143 1.22 -10.64 -11.37
N ASN A 144 0.83 -10.09 -12.53
CA ASN A 144 1.00 -10.76 -13.81
C ASN A 144 2.48 -11.00 -14.16
N MET A 145 3.36 -10.07 -13.79
CA MET A 145 4.80 -10.17 -14.08
C MET A 145 5.60 -11.02 -13.07
N LEU A 146 5.21 -11.02 -11.79
CA LEU A 146 6.06 -11.51 -10.71
C LEU A 146 5.52 -12.77 -10.00
N LEU A 147 4.24 -13.11 -10.17
CA LEU A 147 3.70 -14.34 -9.61
C LEU A 147 3.91 -15.52 -10.55
N VAL A 148 4.28 -16.64 -9.96
CA VAL A 148 4.44 -17.94 -10.61
C VAL A 148 3.72 -18.99 -9.80
N TRP A 149 3.40 -20.12 -10.44
CA TRP A 149 2.94 -21.29 -9.71
C TRP A 149 4.04 -21.77 -8.76
N ALA A 150 3.70 -21.91 -7.48
CA ALA A 150 4.59 -22.48 -6.50
C ALA A 150 4.83 -23.95 -6.88
N PRO A 151 6.08 -24.42 -6.94
CA PRO A 151 6.35 -25.83 -7.18
C PRO A 151 5.65 -26.63 -6.08
N THR A 152 4.75 -27.53 -6.49
CA THR A 152 4.13 -28.51 -5.61
C THR A 152 5.24 -29.27 -4.90
N ARG A 153 5.25 -29.20 -3.56
CA ARG A 153 6.08 -30.09 -2.75
C ARG A 153 5.53 -31.51 -2.83
#